data_AF-U5LQJ6-F1
#
_entry.id   AF-U5LQJ6-F1
#
_cell.length_a   1.000
_cell.length_b   1.000
_cell.length_c   1.000
_cell.angle_alpha   90.00
_cell.angle_beta   90.00
_cell.angle_gamma   90.00
#
_symmetry.space_group_name_H-M   'P 1'
#
loop_
_entity.id
_entity.type
_entity.pdbx_description
1 polymer ?
#
loop_
_entity_poly.entity_id
_entity_poly.type
_entity_poly.pdbx_seq_one_letter_code
_entity_poly.pdbx_strand_id
1 'polypeptide(L)'
;VRAKTNIETEKSGRERIIVSEIPFMVNKAELVKKIADLAREKTIDGITGVRDESDQTGMRITIDIRRDASASVVLNNLFKQTQMRANFGMNMVAIVDGAPHFLTLKQMLQYYLDHQEDVVTRRTRFELAKAEARAHILEGLRIALDNIDEIVHIIRNSQSSDIAKATLISRFGLDDKQ
;
A
#
# COMPACT_ATOMS: atom_id res chain seq x y z
N VAL A 1 -1.64 17.81 -14.51
CA VAL A 1 -1.05 17.97 -13.15
C VAL A 1 -0.04 19.13 -13.18
N ARG A 2 0.03 19.94 -12.13
CA ARG A 2 0.92 21.10 -12.05
C ARG A 2 1.65 21.11 -10.71
N ALA A 3 2.90 21.54 -10.71
CA ALA A 3 3.68 21.80 -9.52
C ALA A 3 3.02 22.85 -8.63
N LYS A 4 3.15 22.67 -7.31
CA LYS A 4 2.70 23.67 -6.33
C LYS A 4 3.80 24.68 -6.12
N THR A 5 3.46 25.95 -6.33
CA THR A 5 4.43 27.03 -6.37
C THR A 5 3.94 28.23 -5.56
N ASN A 6 4.88 28.94 -4.94
CA ASN A 6 4.65 30.24 -4.31
C ASN A 6 5.65 31.27 -4.87
N ILE A 7 5.28 32.55 -4.89
CA ILE A 7 6.20 33.64 -5.23
C ILE A 7 6.49 34.41 -3.94
N GLU A 8 7.75 34.45 -3.55
CA GLU A 8 8.22 35.25 -2.42
C GLU A 8 8.97 36.47 -2.93
N THR A 9 8.76 37.61 -2.27
CA THR A 9 9.56 38.82 -2.51
C THR A 9 10.60 38.94 -1.42
N GLU A 10 11.88 38.93 -1.79
CA GLU A 10 12.95 39.18 -0.85
C GLU A 10 12.93 40.65 -0.36
N LYS A 11 13.57 40.90 0.79
CA LYS A 11 13.81 42.28 1.29
C LYS A 11 14.56 43.15 0.28
N SER A 12 15.31 42.54 -0.63
CA SER A 12 16.03 43.19 -1.72
C SER A 12 15.10 43.67 -2.86
N GLY A 13 13.79 43.40 -2.79
CA GLY A 13 12.81 43.66 -3.84
C GLY A 13 12.88 42.68 -5.01
N ARG A 14 13.67 41.60 -4.91
CA ARG A 14 13.74 40.55 -5.92
C ARG A 14 12.66 39.51 -5.68
N GLU A 15 11.98 39.10 -6.74
CA GLU A 15 11.03 37.99 -6.68
C GLU A 15 11.76 36.65 -6.79
N ARG A 16 11.23 35.64 -6.10
CA ARG A 16 11.69 34.25 -6.11
C ARG A 16 10.50 33.33 -6.27
N ILE A 17 10.60 32.38 -7.19
CA ILE A 17 9.62 31.29 -7.30
C ILE A 17 10.11 30.14 -6.42
N ILE A 18 9.22 29.63 -5.59
CA ILE A 18 9.45 28.46 -4.74
C ILE A 18 8.54 27.35 -5.20
N VAL A 19 9.12 26.20 -5.52
CA VAL A 19 8.40 24.97 -5.87
C VAL A 19 8.45 24.03 -4.68
N SER A 20 7.28 23.69 -4.14
CA SER A 20 7.15 22.81 -2.96
C SER A 20 6.69 21.40 -3.32
N GLU A 21 6.01 21.22 -4.45
CA GLU A 21 5.52 19.92 -4.94
C GLU A 21 5.69 19.86 -6.47
N ILE A 22 6.03 18.70 -7.03
CA ILE A 22 6.20 18.48 -8.48
C ILE A 22 5.26 17.36 -8.96
N PRO A 23 4.93 17.28 -10.25
CA PRO A 23 4.07 16.22 -10.77
C PRO A 23 4.64 14.81 -10.56
N PHE A 24 3.75 13.82 -10.51
CA PHE A 24 4.09 12.40 -10.36
C PHE A 24 5.03 11.92 -11.48
N MET A 25 5.98 11.04 -11.14
CA MET A 25 7.05 10.52 -12.00
C MET A 25 7.98 11.57 -12.63
N VAL A 26 8.00 12.81 -12.13
CA VAL A 26 8.99 13.81 -12.53
C VAL A 26 10.23 13.67 -11.66
N ASN A 27 11.39 13.51 -12.30
CA ASN A 27 12.67 13.51 -11.59
C ASN A 27 13.05 14.94 -11.20
N LYS A 28 13.22 15.19 -9.89
CA LYS A 28 13.58 16.50 -9.35
C LYS A 28 14.90 17.03 -9.91
N ALA A 29 15.95 16.21 -9.94
CA ALA A 29 17.28 16.63 -10.37
C ALA A 29 17.30 16.97 -11.87
N GLU A 30 16.62 16.16 -12.69
CA GLU A 30 16.47 16.44 -14.12
C GLU A 30 15.65 17.71 -14.38
N LEU A 31 14.60 17.93 -13.59
CA LEU A 31 13.82 19.17 -13.68
C LEU A 31 14.67 20.39 -13.35
N VAL A 32 15.42 20.37 -12.25
CA VAL A 32 16.33 21.46 -11.85
C VAL A 32 17.37 21.72 -12.93
N LYS A 33 18.00 20.67 -13.47
CA LYS A 33 18.96 20.76 -14.57
C LYS A 33 18.33 21.41 -15.80
N LYS A 34 17.13 20.96 -16.20
CA LYS A 34 16.42 21.51 -17.37
C LYS A 34 16.10 23.00 -17.20
N ILE A 35 15.71 23.44 -16.00
CA ILE A 35 15.46 24.86 -15.72
C ILE A 35 16.78 25.66 -15.83
N ALA A 36 17.87 25.13 -15.27
CA ALA A 36 19.19 25.78 -15.37
C ALA A 36 19.67 25.90 -16.83
N ASP A 37 19.44 24.87 -17.64
CA ASP A 37 19.79 24.89 -19.07
C ASP A 37 18.91 25.91 -19.84
N LEU A 38 17.60 25.96 -19.59
CA LEU A 38 16.70 26.96 -20.21
C LEU A 38 17.08 28.41 -19.85
N ALA A 39 17.61 28.63 -18.64
CA ALA A 39 18.14 29.92 -18.22
C ALA A 39 19.47 30.25 -18.93
N ARG A 40 20.39 29.28 -19.02
CA ARG A 40 21.69 29.44 -19.68
C ARG A 40 21.55 29.72 -21.18
N GLU A 41 20.65 29.01 -21.85
CA GLU A 41 20.35 29.15 -23.28
C GLU A 41 19.54 30.43 -23.58
N LYS A 42 19.11 31.18 -22.56
CA LYS A 42 18.21 32.34 -22.66
C LYS A 42 16.88 32.04 -23.34
N THR A 43 16.47 30.78 -23.36
CA THR A 43 15.13 30.35 -23.81
C THR A 43 14.04 30.89 -22.88
N ILE A 44 14.34 30.99 -21.58
CA ILE A 44 13.54 31.71 -20.60
C ILE A 44 14.41 32.81 -19.98
N ASP A 45 14.15 34.06 -20.37
CA ASP A 45 14.85 35.21 -19.79
C ASP A 45 14.29 35.56 -18.40
N GLY A 46 15.13 36.16 -17.56
CA GLY A 46 14.78 36.61 -16.22
C GLY A 46 15.12 35.64 -15.09
N ILE A 47 15.53 34.40 -15.39
CA ILE A 47 16.05 33.47 -14.37
C ILE A 47 17.52 33.79 -14.09
N THR A 48 17.85 34.04 -12.83
CA THR A 48 19.21 34.38 -12.39
C THR A 48 19.90 33.26 -11.63
N GLY A 49 19.13 32.33 -11.06
CA GLY A 49 19.67 31.17 -10.36
C GLY A 49 18.58 30.15 -10.07
N VAL A 50 18.98 28.89 -9.98
CA VAL A 50 18.12 27.78 -9.56
C VAL A 50 18.89 27.01 -8.50
N ARG A 51 18.26 26.73 -7.35
CA ARG A 51 18.86 25.90 -6.30
C ARG A 51 17.84 24.88 -5.81
N ASP A 52 18.35 23.69 -5.51
CA ASP A 52 17.62 22.68 -4.77
C ASP A 52 17.96 22.85 -3.28
N GLU A 53 17.02 23.38 -2.52
CA GLU A 53 17.11 23.63 -1.08
C GLU A 53 16.25 22.59 -0.33
N SER A 54 15.97 21.44 -0.94
CA SER A 54 15.24 20.35 -0.31
C SER A 54 16.07 19.69 0.78
N ASP A 55 15.40 19.30 1.86
CA ASP A 55 15.98 18.55 2.97
C ASP A 55 15.20 17.25 3.22
N GLN A 56 15.45 16.60 4.37
CA GLN A 56 14.74 15.38 4.75
C GLN A 56 13.27 15.61 5.11
N THR A 57 12.88 16.85 5.41
CA THR A 57 11.54 17.24 5.88
C THR A 57 10.65 17.77 4.78
N GLY A 58 11.23 18.26 3.67
CA GLY A 58 10.45 18.81 2.58
C GLY A 58 11.25 19.08 1.31
N MET A 59 10.52 19.10 0.20
CA MET A 59 11.06 19.52 -1.09
C MET A 59 10.95 21.03 -1.24
N ARG A 60 12.03 21.68 -1.64
CA ARG A 60 12.05 23.11 -1.90
C ARG A 60 13.04 23.46 -3.02
N ILE A 61 12.51 23.81 -4.19
CA ILE A 61 13.32 24.31 -5.30
C ILE A 61 13.13 25.82 -5.37
N THR A 62 14.22 26.59 -5.35
CA THR A 62 14.18 28.05 -5.46
C THR A 62 14.65 28.48 -6.84
N ILE A 63 13.93 29.42 -7.44
CA ILE A 63 14.27 30.02 -8.74
C ILE A 63 14.30 31.54 -8.53
N ASP A 64 15.49 32.11 -8.59
CA ASP A 64 15.74 33.53 -8.39
C ASP A 64 15.45 34.30 -9.67
N ILE A 65 14.64 35.35 -9.58
CA ILE A 65 14.26 36.17 -10.73
C ILE A 65 15.05 37.49 -10.75
N ARG A 66 15.29 38.01 -11.96
CA ARG A 66 15.90 39.33 -12.20
C ARG A 66 14.87 40.43 -11.91
N ARG A 67 15.31 41.59 -11.42
CA ARG A 67 14.40 42.67 -10.96
C ARG A 67 13.50 43.26 -12.05
N ASP A 68 13.94 43.24 -13.30
CA ASP A 68 13.24 43.70 -14.49
C ASP A 68 12.30 42.65 -15.09
N ALA A 69 12.32 41.42 -14.57
CA ALA A 69 11.50 40.31 -15.04
C ALA A 69 10.37 40.01 -14.05
N SER A 70 9.19 39.70 -14.58
CA SER A 70 8.05 39.27 -13.77
C SER A 70 8.13 37.77 -13.46
N ALA A 71 8.15 37.40 -12.17
CA ALA A 71 8.14 36.00 -11.75
C ALA A 71 6.90 35.25 -12.28
N SER A 72 5.77 35.93 -12.41
CA SER A 72 4.54 35.34 -12.96
C SER A 72 4.69 34.94 -14.44
N VAL A 73 5.39 35.74 -15.24
CA VAL A 73 5.65 35.44 -16.67
C VAL A 73 6.64 34.28 -16.79
N VAL A 74 7.72 34.32 -16.01
CA VAL A 74 8.72 33.24 -15.97
C VAL A 74 8.06 31.92 -15.55
N LEU A 75 7.23 31.93 -14.51
CA LEU A 75 6.50 30.76 -14.03
C LEU A 75 5.61 30.13 -15.11
N ASN A 76 4.88 30.95 -15.87
CA ASN A 76 4.06 30.46 -16.98
C ASN A 76 4.90 29.82 -18.10
N ASN A 77 6.05 30.41 -18.42
CA ASN A 77 6.99 29.82 -19.38
C ASN A 77 7.57 28.50 -18.86
N LEU A 78 7.91 28.42 -17.57
CA LEU A 78 8.37 27.18 -16.94
C LEU A 78 7.31 26.08 -17.02
N PHE A 79 6.03 26.40 -16.79
CA PHE A 79 4.95 25.43 -16.98
C PHE A 79 4.78 24.96 -18.43
N LYS A 80 5.18 25.77 -19.42
CA LYS A 80 5.04 25.40 -20.84
C LYS A 80 6.23 24.58 -21.34
N GLN A 81 7.43 24.85 -20.82
CA GLN A 81 8.69 24.33 -21.35
C GLN A 81 9.36 23.27 -20.47
N THR A 82 8.79 22.97 -19.30
CA THR A 82 9.33 21.99 -18.35
C THR A 82 8.24 21.07 -17.80
N GLN A 83 8.67 20.00 -17.13
CA GLN A 83 7.78 19.08 -16.42
C GLN A 83 7.20 19.65 -15.12
N MET A 84 7.37 20.95 -14.82
CA MET A 84 6.58 21.61 -13.77
C MET A 84 5.07 21.56 -14.05
N ARG A 85 4.67 21.36 -15.31
CA ARG A 85 3.31 20.94 -15.68
C ARG A 85 3.42 19.70 -16.56
N ALA A 86 2.70 18.65 -16.19
CA ALA A 86 2.68 17.41 -16.94
C ALA A 86 1.23 16.94 -17.13
N ASN A 87 0.97 16.32 -18.28
CA ASN A 87 -0.29 15.63 -18.51
C ASN A 87 -0.21 14.24 -17.88
N PHE A 88 -1.26 13.86 -17.15
CA PHE A 88 -1.40 12.51 -16.62
C PHE A 88 -2.55 11.84 -17.35
N GLY A 89 -2.24 10.92 -18.25
CA GLY A 89 -3.23 10.11 -18.94
C GLY A 89 -3.64 8.93 -18.08
N MET A 90 -4.93 8.78 -17.81
CA MET A 90 -5.44 7.62 -17.08
C MET A 90 -5.66 6.47 -18.05
N ASN A 91 -4.90 5.38 -17.89
CA ASN A 91 -5.09 4.13 -18.59
C ASN A 91 -5.38 3.01 -17.57
N MET A 92 -6.65 2.83 -17.23
CA MET A 92 -7.09 1.90 -16.20
C MET A 92 -7.25 0.48 -16.78
N VAL A 93 -6.13 -0.20 -17.05
CA VAL A 93 -6.10 -1.59 -17.52
C VAL A 93 -5.60 -2.52 -16.42
N ALA A 94 -6.28 -3.63 -16.22
CA ALA A 94 -5.90 -4.66 -15.26
C ALA A 94 -6.23 -6.07 -15.77
N ILE A 95 -5.65 -7.10 -15.15
CA ILE A 95 -5.99 -8.49 -15.44
C ILE A 95 -7.18 -8.89 -14.55
N VAL A 96 -8.24 -9.35 -15.20
CA VAL A 96 -9.42 -9.94 -14.55
C VAL A 96 -9.58 -11.34 -15.14
N ASP A 97 -9.61 -12.35 -14.27
CA ASP A 97 -9.76 -13.77 -14.66
C ASP A 97 -8.80 -14.23 -15.76
N GLY A 98 -7.54 -13.77 -15.68
CA GLY A 98 -6.47 -14.16 -16.61
C GLY A 98 -6.43 -13.37 -17.93
N ALA A 99 -7.33 -12.41 -18.15
CA ALA A 99 -7.35 -11.59 -19.36
C ALA A 99 -7.28 -10.07 -19.07
N PRO A 100 -6.63 -9.28 -19.95
CA PRO A 100 -6.54 -7.83 -19.77
C PRO A 100 -7.87 -7.15 -20.10
N HIS A 101 -8.31 -6.25 -19.22
CA HIS A 101 -9.54 -5.49 -19.36
C HIS A 101 -9.30 -4.01 -19.08
N PHE A 102 -9.95 -3.14 -19.85
CA PHE A 102 -10.12 -1.73 -19.50
C PHE A 102 -11.26 -1.60 -18.49
N LEU A 103 -10.98 -1.00 -17.34
CA LEU A 103 -11.90 -0.91 -16.22
C LEU A 103 -12.23 0.54 -15.87
N THR A 104 -13.47 0.75 -15.45
CA THR A 104 -13.89 1.97 -14.77
C THR A 104 -13.53 1.89 -13.28
N LEU A 105 -13.51 3.04 -12.59
CA LEU A 105 -13.29 3.08 -11.13
C LEU A 105 -14.30 2.21 -10.37
N LYS A 106 -15.58 2.22 -10.78
CA LYS A 106 -16.62 1.39 -10.16
C LYS A 106 -16.28 -0.10 -10.28
N GLN A 107 -15.87 -0.55 -11.46
CA GLN A 107 -15.51 -1.96 -11.69
C GLN A 107 -14.28 -2.36 -10.86
N MET A 108 -13.25 -1.51 -10.80
CA MET A 108 -12.07 -1.78 -9.96
C MET A 108 -12.44 -1.95 -8.49
N LEU A 109 -13.28 -1.07 -7.95
CA LEU A 109 -13.75 -1.17 -6.57
C LEU A 109 -14.60 -2.42 -6.35
N GLN A 110 -15.46 -2.78 -7.30
CA GLN A 110 -16.28 -3.99 -7.20
C GLN A 110 -15.41 -5.25 -7.16
N TYR A 111 -14.46 -5.40 -8.09
CA TYR A 111 -13.56 -6.55 -8.08
C TYR A 111 -12.73 -6.65 -6.79
N TYR A 112 -12.32 -5.51 -6.23
CA TYR A 112 -11.65 -5.49 -4.94
C TYR A 112 -12.57 -6.00 -3.80
N LEU A 113 -13.83 -5.55 -3.76
CA LEU A 113 -14.80 -6.00 -2.75
C LEU A 113 -15.11 -7.50 -2.88
N ASP A 114 -15.33 -7.99 -4.10
CA ASP A 114 -15.59 -9.40 -4.37
C ASP A 114 -14.41 -10.27 -3.88
N HIS A 115 -13.17 -9.79 -4.11
CA HIS A 115 -11.97 -10.44 -3.59
C HIS A 115 -11.91 -10.42 -2.05
N GLN A 116 -12.25 -9.29 -1.41
CA GLN A 116 -12.27 -9.21 0.05
C GLN A 116 -13.31 -10.15 0.66
N GLU A 117 -14.49 -10.29 0.05
CA GLU A 117 -15.51 -11.22 0.50
C GLU A 117 -15.03 -12.67 0.46
N ASP A 118 -14.39 -13.07 -0.64
CA ASP A 118 -13.79 -14.41 -0.78
C ASP A 118 -12.69 -14.65 0.27
N VAL A 119 -11.79 -13.69 0.47
CA VAL A 119 -10.72 -13.78 1.48
C VAL A 119 -11.29 -13.94 2.89
N VAL A 120 -12.27 -13.11 3.26
CA VAL A 120 -12.91 -13.18 4.58
C VAL A 120 -13.64 -14.50 4.75
N THR A 121 -14.40 -14.94 3.75
CA THR A 121 -15.11 -16.22 3.78
C THR A 121 -14.16 -17.40 3.96
N ARG A 122 -13.04 -17.43 3.22
CA ARG A 122 -12.01 -18.46 3.38
C ARG A 122 -11.39 -18.46 4.76
N ARG A 123 -11.04 -17.28 5.29
CA ARG A 123 -10.49 -17.13 6.65
C ARG A 123 -11.48 -17.64 7.70
N THR A 124 -12.74 -17.23 7.63
CA THR A 124 -13.77 -17.63 8.59
C THR A 124 -14.03 -19.14 8.54
N ARG A 125 -14.08 -19.74 7.34
CA ARG A 125 -14.20 -21.21 7.21
C ARG A 125 -13.00 -21.95 7.80
N PHE A 126 -11.79 -21.43 7.59
CA PHE A 126 -10.58 -22.00 8.18
C PHE A 126 -10.60 -21.93 9.71
N GLU A 127 -10.96 -20.77 10.27
CA GLU A 127 -11.07 -20.58 11.71
C GLU A 127 -12.16 -21.46 12.33
N LEU A 128 -13.32 -21.58 11.66
CA LEU A 128 -14.40 -22.46 12.09
C LEU A 128 -13.94 -23.92 12.14
N ALA A 129 -13.34 -24.43 11.06
CA ALA A 129 -12.87 -25.82 11.00
C ALA A 129 -11.83 -26.12 12.11
N LYS A 130 -10.95 -25.15 12.40
CA LYS A 130 -9.97 -25.25 13.50
C LYS A 130 -10.65 -25.24 14.87
N ALA A 131 -11.67 -24.41 15.05
CA ALA A 131 -12.44 -24.32 16.28
C ALA A 131 -13.25 -25.60 16.53
N GLU A 132 -13.91 -26.13 15.50
CA GLU A 132 -14.66 -27.39 15.56
C GLU A 132 -13.74 -28.57 15.87
N ALA A 133 -12.59 -28.68 15.19
CA ALA A 133 -11.60 -29.72 15.49
C ALA A 133 -11.11 -29.64 16.95
N ARG A 134 -10.95 -28.43 17.50
CA ARG A 134 -10.56 -28.24 18.90
C ARG A 134 -11.71 -28.56 19.87
N ALA A 135 -12.93 -28.16 19.54
CA ALA A 135 -14.12 -28.47 20.33
C ALA A 135 -14.34 -29.99 20.43
N HIS A 136 -14.15 -30.70 19.31
CA HIS A 136 -14.24 -32.16 19.23
C HIS A 136 -13.27 -32.87 20.20
N ILE A 137 -12.00 -32.46 20.22
CA ILE A 137 -11.02 -32.99 21.19
C ILE A 137 -11.41 -32.65 22.64
N LEU A 138 -11.88 -31.42 22.88
CA LEU A 138 -12.30 -31.00 24.22
C LEU A 138 -13.51 -31.80 24.73
N GLU A 139 -14.42 -32.21 23.86
CA GLU A 139 -15.55 -33.07 24.21
C GLU A 139 -15.08 -34.47 24.65
N GLY A 140 -14.14 -35.07 23.91
CA GLY A 140 -13.52 -36.35 24.31
C GLY A 140 -12.79 -36.25 25.66
N LEU A 141 -12.01 -35.18 25.87
CA LEU A 141 -11.34 -34.92 27.14
C LEU A 141 -12.32 -34.68 28.31
N ARG A 142 -13.48 -34.08 28.04
CA ARG A 142 -14.53 -33.89 29.04
C ARG A 142 -15.14 -35.23 29.46
N ILE A 143 -15.50 -36.08 28.50
CA ILE A 143 -15.98 -37.45 28.79
C ILE A 143 -14.92 -38.22 29.58
N ALA A 144 -13.65 -38.03 29.23
CA ALA A 144 -12.55 -38.68 29.91
C ALA A 144 -12.39 -38.22 31.37
N LEU A 145 -12.57 -36.92 31.63
CA LEU A 145 -12.54 -36.38 32.98
C LEU A 145 -13.71 -36.91 33.83
N ASP A 146 -14.90 -37.00 33.25
CA ASP A 146 -16.10 -37.52 33.93
C ASP A 146 -15.97 -39.02 34.30
N ASN A 147 -15.11 -39.77 33.62
CA ASN A 147 -14.92 -41.22 33.80
C ASN A 147 -13.46 -41.61 34.11
N ILE A 148 -12.72 -40.73 34.80
CA ILE A 148 -11.27 -40.83 34.94
C ILE A 148 -10.77 -42.16 35.52
N ASP A 149 -11.48 -42.73 36.50
CA ASP A 149 -11.09 -43.99 37.14
C ASP A 149 -11.22 -45.19 36.20
N GLU A 150 -12.30 -45.25 35.41
CA GLU A 150 -12.54 -46.32 34.43
C GLU A 150 -11.53 -46.24 33.28
N ILE A 151 -11.21 -45.03 32.81
CA ILE A 151 -10.19 -44.82 31.78
C ILE A 151 -8.81 -45.26 32.27
N VAL A 152 -8.41 -44.87 33.48
CA VAL A 152 -7.13 -45.29 34.06
C VAL A 152 -7.08 -46.82 34.22
N HIS A 153 -8.19 -47.45 34.59
CA HIS A 153 -8.29 -48.91 34.67
C HIS A 153 -8.12 -49.59 33.31
N ILE A 154 -8.83 -49.10 32.27
CA ILE A 154 -8.73 -49.62 30.89
C ILE A 154 -7.29 -49.49 30.37
N ILE A 155 -6.67 -48.31 30.55
CA ILE A 155 -5.29 -48.07 30.09
C ILE A 155 -4.29 -48.97 30.83
N ARG A 156 -4.40 -49.13 32.14
CA ARG A 156 -3.48 -49.97 32.94
C ARG A 156 -3.58 -51.46 32.64
N ASN A 157 -4.76 -51.95 32.28
CA ASN A 157 -4.99 -53.37 32.01
C ASN A 157 -4.88 -53.74 30.53
N SER A 158 -4.72 -52.76 29.63
CA SER A 158 -4.54 -53.00 28.20
C SER A 158 -3.12 -53.45 27.87
N GLN A 159 -3.00 -54.45 27.00
CA GLN A 159 -1.71 -55.01 26.59
C GLN A 159 -0.94 -54.13 25.59
N SER A 160 -1.63 -53.19 24.92
CA SER A 160 -1.03 -52.23 23.99
C SER A 160 -1.86 -50.96 23.87
N SER A 161 -1.24 -49.90 23.37
CA SER A 161 -1.89 -48.60 23.06
C SER A 161 -3.08 -48.76 22.11
N ASP A 162 -2.95 -49.61 21.09
CA ASP A 162 -4.00 -49.82 20.10
C ASP A 162 -5.23 -50.53 20.68
N ILE A 163 -5.01 -51.49 21.58
CA ILE A 163 -6.09 -52.18 22.29
C ILE A 163 -6.80 -51.23 23.25
N ALA A 164 -6.04 -50.39 23.97
CA ALA A 164 -6.62 -49.37 24.84
C ALA A 164 -7.47 -48.38 24.03
N LYS A 165 -6.94 -47.86 22.91
CA LYS A 165 -7.65 -46.93 22.02
C LYS A 165 -8.96 -47.52 21.50
N ALA A 166 -8.92 -48.74 20.94
CA ALA A 166 -10.12 -49.40 20.43
C ALA A 166 -11.17 -49.64 21.53
N THR A 167 -10.72 -49.96 22.75
CA THR A 167 -11.61 -50.14 23.90
C THR A 167 -12.23 -48.82 24.33
N LEU A 168 -11.47 -47.72 24.39
CA LEU A 168 -11.97 -46.39 24.74
C LEU A 168 -12.99 -45.86 23.72
N ILE A 169 -12.70 -46.02 22.42
CA ILE A 169 -13.62 -45.70 21.32
C ILE A 169 -14.94 -46.46 21.46
N SER A 170 -14.88 -47.78 21.62
CA SER A 170 -16.07 -48.63 21.73
C SER A 170 -16.87 -48.34 23.01
N ARG A 171 -16.19 -48.13 24.13
CA ARG A 171 -16.82 -48.00 25.45
C ARG A 171 -17.46 -46.63 25.67
N PHE A 172 -16.81 -45.57 25.22
CA PHE A 172 -17.22 -44.19 25.47
C PHE A 172 -17.77 -43.49 24.21
N GLY A 173 -17.87 -44.20 23.08
CA GLY A 173 -18.38 -43.65 21.82
C GLY A 173 -17.48 -42.55 21.23
N LEU A 174 -16.20 -42.53 21.60
CA LEU A 174 -15.21 -41.59 21.10
C LEU A 174 -14.84 -41.95 19.66
N ASP A 175 -14.34 -40.98 18.89
CA ASP A 175 -13.76 -41.27 17.58
C ASP A 175 -12.24 -41.45 17.63
N ASP A 176 -11.61 -41.69 16.47
CA ASP A 176 -10.18 -41.97 16.39
C ASP A 176 -9.27 -40.76 16.74
N LYS A 177 -9.81 -39.53 16.66
CA LYS A 177 -9.07 -38.30 16.93
C LYS A 177 -9.11 -37.89 18.40
N GLN A 178 -10.21 -38.22 19.10
CA GLN A 178 -10.41 -37.99 20.54
C GLN A 178 -9.55 -38.93 21.39
#